data_AF-A0A1T5FRT1-F1
#
_entry.id   AF-A0A1T5FRT1-F1
#
_cell.length_a   1.000
_cell.length_b   1.000
_cell.length_c   1.000
_cell.angle_alpha   90.00
_cell.angle_beta   90.00
_cell.angle_gamma   90.00
#
_symmetry.space_group_name_H-M   'P 1'
#
loop_
_entity.id
_entity.type
_entity.pdbx_description
1 polymer ?
#
loop_
_entity_poly.entity_id
_entity_poly.type
_entity_poly.pdbx_seq_one_letter_code
_entity_poly.pdbx_strand_id
1 'polypeptide(L)'
;MIVLIECGLAGQVEKIRTPVDRRRPNVAYMQQNPLGTIPALRLSDETLLFDSPLICDYLLTLRPRPDLLPSAGRQRFDVLRRQAFADAMLDAILLWRQERIRPAAEQSAEIHAAYAIKASAALDRLDVDARTFAGAFDLGHIATGSALAYLDLRFPDMEWRHGRNGLAAWYRRFEDHPSARATRLTLD
;
A
#
# COMPACT_ATOMS: atom_id res chain seq x y z
N MET A 1 -8.93 -0.76 2.25
CA MET A 1 -10.20 -0.36 1.61
C MET A 1 -10.47 -1.09 0.29
N ILE A 2 -9.55 -1.14 -0.67
CA ILE A 2 -9.76 -1.81 -1.96
C ILE A 2 -10.23 -3.27 -1.78
N VAL A 3 -9.54 -4.07 -0.97
CA VAL A 3 -9.94 -5.47 -0.69
C VAL A 3 -11.33 -5.58 -0.05
N LEU A 4 -11.72 -4.65 0.84
CA LEU A 4 -13.07 -4.62 1.42
C LEU A 4 -14.15 -4.40 0.34
N ILE A 5 -13.87 -3.50 -0.62
CA ILE A 5 -14.80 -3.23 -1.73
C ILE A 5 -14.90 -4.45 -2.64
N GLU A 6 -13.76 -5.04 -3.01
CA GLU A 6 -13.72 -6.27 -3.81
C GLU A 6 -14.50 -7.40 -3.14
N CYS A 7 -14.34 -7.59 -1.83
CA CYS A 7 -15.06 -8.63 -1.10
C CYS A 7 -16.54 -8.30 -0.84
N GLY A 8 -17.04 -7.11 -1.23
CA GLY A 8 -18.40 -6.67 -0.90
C GLY A 8 -18.64 -6.46 0.60
N LEU A 9 -17.57 -6.24 1.37
CA LEU A 9 -17.57 -6.09 2.82
C LEU A 9 -17.49 -4.62 3.27
N ALA A 10 -17.31 -3.68 2.34
CA ALA A 10 -17.14 -2.26 2.68
C ALA A 10 -18.32 -1.67 3.50
N GLY A 11 -19.55 -2.13 3.27
CA GLY A 11 -20.73 -1.70 4.04
C GLY A 11 -20.86 -2.33 5.43
N GLN A 12 -19.97 -3.28 5.78
CA GLN A 12 -19.95 -3.98 7.07
C GLN A 12 -18.84 -3.48 7.99
N VAL A 13 -18.09 -2.46 7.57
CA VAL A 13 -16.96 -1.91 8.33
C VAL A 13 -17.22 -0.45 8.62
N GLU A 14 -17.27 -0.11 9.92
CA GLU A 14 -17.24 1.27 10.36
C GLU A 14 -15.83 1.86 10.17
N LYS A 15 -15.74 3.04 9.55
CA LYS A 15 -14.48 3.75 9.36
C LYS A 15 -14.31 4.78 10.48
N ILE A 16 -13.33 4.55 11.33
CA ILE A 16 -12.96 5.49 12.39
C ILE A 16 -11.80 6.35 11.90
N ARG A 17 -11.96 7.67 11.93
CA ARG A 17 -10.88 8.61 11.60
C ARG A 17 -9.87 8.60 12.75
N THR A 18 -8.72 7.99 12.50
CA THR A 18 -7.63 7.88 13.49
C THR A 18 -6.38 8.59 12.99
N PRO A 19 -6.12 9.83 13.42
CA PRO A 19 -4.87 10.50 13.14
C PRO A 19 -3.71 9.72 13.76
N VAL A 20 -2.73 9.35 12.94
CA VAL A 20 -1.48 8.75 13.35
C VAL A 20 -0.35 9.63 12.83
N ASP A 21 0.44 10.17 13.75
CA ASP A 21 1.62 10.99 13.47
C ASP A 21 2.80 10.40 14.23
N ARG A 22 3.92 10.18 13.52
CA ARG A 22 5.15 9.64 14.10
C ARG A 22 5.74 10.54 15.21
N ARG A 23 5.53 11.86 15.12
CA ARG A 23 6.04 12.84 16.09
C ARG A 23 5.08 13.10 17.23
N ARG A 24 3.80 12.79 17.05
CA ARG A 24 2.72 13.08 17.99
C ARG A 24 1.86 11.82 18.15
N PRO A 25 2.29 10.88 19.02
CA PRO A 25 1.56 9.63 19.20
C PRO A 25 0.14 9.91 19.70
N ASN A 26 -0.84 9.21 19.13
CA ASN A 26 -2.22 9.27 19.57
C ASN A 26 -2.41 8.30 20.75
N VAL A 27 -2.11 8.79 21.96
CA VAL A 27 -2.12 7.97 23.20
C VAL A 27 -3.50 7.33 23.46
N ALA A 28 -4.58 8.01 23.11
CA ALA A 28 -5.93 7.47 23.25
C ALA A 28 -6.17 6.28 22.31
N TYR A 29 -5.72 6.37 21.06
CA TYR A 29 -5.77 5.25 20.12
C TYR A 29 -4.84 4.10 20.54
N MET A 30 -3.70 4.40 21.15
CA MET A 30 -2.75 3.37 21.61
C MET A 30 -3.29 2.50 22.75
N GLN A 31 -4.33 2.94 23.47
CA GLN A 31 -5.08 2.07 24.39
C GLN A 31 -5.78 0.92 23.65
N GLN A 32 -6.04 1.08 22.36
CA GLN A 32 -6.68 0.08 21.49
C GLN A 32 -5.66 -0.70 20.67
N ASN A 33 -4.76 0.00 19.97
CA ASN A 33 -3.66 -0.59 19.22
C ASN A 33 -2.33 -0.09 19.80
N PRO A 34 -1.64 -0.87 20.64
CA PRO A 34 -0.37 -0.44 21.26
C PRO A 34 0.73 -0.07 20.27
N LEU A 35 0.68 -0.54 19.02
CA LEU A 35 1.62 -0.14 17.97
C LEU A 35 1.38 1.28 17.45
N GLY A 36 0.18 1.83 17.65
CA GLY A 36 -0.19 3.15 17.16
C GLY A 36 -0.22 3.27 15.63
N THR A 37 -0.35 2.14 14.92
CA THR A 37 -0.32 2.07 13.45
C THR A 37 -1.72 1.90 12.86
N ILE A 38 -1.86 2.28 11.59
CA ILE A 38 -3.04 1.99 10.77
C ILE A 38 -2.59 1.30 9.47
N PRO A 39 -3.42 0.43 8.88
CA PRO A 39 -4.76 0.04 9.32
C PRO A 39 -4.76 -0.94 10.51
N ALA A 40 -5.86 -0.94 11.26
CA ALA A 40 -6.21 -1.98 12.23
C ALA A 40 -7.71 -2.30 12.09
N LEU A 41 -8.08 -3.57 12.18
CA LEU A 41 -9.47 -4.03 12.07
C LEU A 41 -9.91 -4.64 13.41
N ARG A 42 -10.89 -4.03 14.06
CA ARG A 42 -11.54 -4.57 15.26
C ARG A 42 -12.70 -5.47 14.84
N LEU A 43 -12.70 -6.70 15.30
CA LEU A 43 -13.76 -7.68 15.08
C LEU A 43 -14.87 -7.52 16.13
N SER A 44 -16.01 -8.20 15.93
CA SER A 44 -17.15 -8.14 16.85
C SER A 44 -16.87 -8.73 18.24
N ASP A 45 -15.85 -9.58 18.37
CA ASP A 45 -15.39 -10.17 19.62
C ASP A 45 -14.26 -9.37 20.28
N GLU A 46 -14.07 -8.11 19.85
CA GLU A 46 -13.00 -7.20 20.28
C GLU A 46 -11.58 -7.60 19.86
N THR A 47 -11.41 -8.70 19.12
CA THR A 47 -10.11 -9.06 18.54
C THR A 47 -9.64 -7.96 17.59
N LEU A 48 -8.40 -7.52 17.76
CA LEU A 48 -7.78 -6.53 16.89
C LEU A 48 -6.80 -7.21 15.92
N LEU A 49 -7.06 -7.08 14.62
CA LEU A 49 -6.17 -7.55 13.57
C LEU A 49 -5.35 -6.40 13.01
N PHE A 50 -4.06 -6.67 12.86
CA PHE A 50 -3.05 -5.82 12.21
C PHE A 50 -1.88 -6.72 11.80
N ASP A 51 -1.09 -6.40 10.80
CA ASP A 51 -1.12 -5.26 9.89
C ASP A 51 -1.95 -5.53 8.61
N SER A 52 -1.72 -4.79 7.52
CA SER A 52 -2.53 -4.88 6.29
C SER A 52 -2.55 -6.27 5.63
N PRO A 53 -1.44 -7.02 5.48
CA PRO A 53 -1.47 -8.39 4.98
C PRO A 53 -2.37 -9.31 5.79
N LEU A 54 -2.30 -9.29 7.13
CA LEU A 54 -3.16 -10.12 7.98
C LEU A 54 -4.63 -9.77 7.80
N ILE A 55 -4.94 -8.47 7.79
CA ILE A 55 -6.32 -8.00 7.56
C ILE A 55 -6.82 -8.49 6.20
N CYS A 56 -6.01 -8.38 5.14
CA CYS A 56 -6.41 -8.83 3.81
C CYS A 56 -6.66 -10.34 3.75
N ASP A 57 -5.76 -11.16 4.34
CA ASP A 57 -5.93 -12.61 4.39
C ASP A 57 -7.20 -12.99 5.17
N TYR A 58 -7.43 -12.37 6.34
CA TYR A 58 -8.67 -12.54 7.11
C TYR A 58 -9.93 -12.23 6.28
N LEU A 59 -9.98 -11.08 5.59
CA LEU A 59 -11.12 -10.72 4.75
C LEU A 59 -11.36 -11.74 3.63
N LEU A 60 -10.30 -12.32 3.08
CA LEU A 60 -10.36 -13.36 2.07
C LEU A 60 -10.80 -14.72 2.63
N THR A 61 -10.64 -14.97 3.93
CA THR A 61 -11.27 -16.14 4.58
C THR A 61 -12.80 -15.99 4.69
N LEU A 62 -13.30 -14.77 4.91
CA LEU A 62 -14.73 -14.49 5.01
C LEU A 62 -15.42 -14.49 3.64
N ARG A 63 -14.71 -14.00 2.62
CA ARG A 63 -15.16 -13.90 1.24
C ARG A 63 -14.04 -14.36 0.29
N PRO A 64 -13.94 -15.68 0.02
CA PRO A 64 -12.91 -16.22 -0.85
C PRO A 64 -12.95 -15.58 -2.25
N ARG A 65 -11.81 -15.03 -2.65
CA ARG A 65 -11.57 -14.44 -3.98
C ARG A 65 -10.29 -15.04 -4.56
N PRO A 66 -10.35 -16.23 -5.18
CA PRO A 66 -9.15 -16.91 -5.72
C PRO A 66 -8.48 -16.13 -6.86
N ASP A 67 -9.22 -15.20 -7.47
CA ASP A 67 -8.71 -14.21 -8.42
C ASP A 67 -7.86 -13.11 -7.75
N LEU A 68 -8.15 -12.75 -6.50
CA LEU A 68 -7.32 -11.84 -5.71
C LEU A 68 -6.13 -12.53 -5.06
N LEU A 69 -6.36 -13.73 -4.51
CA LEU A 69 -5.32 -14.51 -3.87
C LEU A 69 -5.68 -16.00 -3.96
N PRO A 70 -4.96 -16.78 -4.77
CA PRO A 70 -5.16 -18.22 -4.84
C PRO A 70 -5.00 -18.88 -3.45
N SER A 71 -5.79 -19.91 -3.17
CA SER A 71 -5.78 -20.58 -1.86
C SER A 71 -4.51 -21.40 -1.62
N ALA A 72 -3.85 -21.88 -2.68
CA ALA A 72 -2.64 -22.70 -2.58
C ALA A 72 -1.79 -22.65 -3.87
N GLY A 73 -0.63 -23.29 -3.82
CA GLY A 73 0.22 -23.53 -4.98
C GLY A 73 1.08 -22.34 -5.41
N ARG A 74 1.80 -22.52 -6.52
CA ARG A 74 2.79 -21.56 -7.02
C ARG A 74 2.19 -20.17 -7.29
N GLN A 75 0.99 -20.12 -7.84
CA GLN A 75 0.31 -18.86 -8.16
C GLN A 75 0.00 -18.03 -6.91
N ARG A 76 -0.33 -18.65 -5.77
CA ARG A 76 -0.48 -17.95 -4.48
C ARG A 76 0.81 -17.21 -4.12
N PHE A 77 1.94 -17.92 -4.18
CA PHE A 77 3.23 -17.32 -3.85
C PHE A 77 3.69 -16.28 -4.87
N ASP A 78 3.31 -16.40 -6.15
CA ASP A 78 3.56 -15.36 -7.14
C ASP A 78 2.81 -14.05 -6.78
N VAL A 79 1.56 -14.14 -6.31
CA VAL A 79 0.79 -12.98 -5.80
C VAL A 79 1.42 -12.42 -4.53
N LEU A 80 1.70 -13.27 -3.53
CA LEU A 80 2.28 -12.85 -2.26
C LEU A 80 3.67 -12.24 -2.43
N ARG A 81 4.48 -12.73 -3.39
CA ARG A 81 5.78 -12.13 -3.72
C ARG A 81 5.62 -10.72 -4.29
N ARG A 82 4.63 -10.50 -5.17
CA ARG A 82 4.32 -9.15 -5.68
C ARG A 82 3.86 -8.22 -4.56
N GLN A 83 2.97 -8.71 -3.68
CA GLN A 83 2.52 -7.96 -2.52
C GLN A 83 3.70 -7.58 -1.61
N ALA A 84 4.52 -8.55 -1.19
CA ALA A 84 5.66 -8.32 -0.32
C ALA A 84 6.67 -7.34 -0.92
N PHE A 85 6.88 -7.39 -2.24
CA PHE A 85 7.73 -6.41 -2.92
C PHE A 85 7.16 -4.99 -2.82
N ALA A 86 5.88 -4.81 -3.09
CA ALA A 86 5.21 -3.52 -3.02
C ALA A 86 5.16 -2.97 -1.59
N ASP A 87 4.88 -3.82 -0.61
CA ASP A 87 4.86 -3.45 0.81
C ASP A 87 6.26 -3.02 1.28
N ALA A 88 7.30 -3.79 0.97
CA ALA A 88 8.68 -3.43 1.32
C ALA A 88 9.15 -2.13 0.64
N MET A 89 8.71 -1.88 -0.61
CA MET A 89 8.96 -0.62 -1.30
C MET A 89 8.26 0.54 -0.59
N LEU A 90 6.98 0.38 -0.21
CA LEU A 90 6.22 1.39 0.51
C LEU A 90 6.85 1.70 1.88
N ASP A 91 7.30 0.70 2.62
CA ASP A 91 7.99 0.89 3.90
C ASP A 91 9.28 1.72 3.74
N ALA A 92 10.09 1.43 2.73
CA ALA A 92 11.28 2.22 2.41
C ALA A 92 10.92 3.68 2.06
N ILE A 93 9.86 3.87 1.27
CA ILE A 93 9.36 5.21 0.90
C ILE A 93 8.81 5.96 2.12
N LEU A 94 8.12 5.27 3.04
CA LEU A 94 7.63 5.84 4.29
C LEU A 94 8.80 6.35 5.14
N LEU A 95 9.85 5.55 5.30
CA LEU A 95 11.07 5.96 6.00
C LEU A 95 11.75 7.15 5.32
N TRP A 96 11.86 7.14 3.99
CA TRP A 96 12.41 8.27 3.25
C TRP A 96 11.57 9.54 3.45
N ARG A 97 10.23 9.43 3.45
CA ARG A 97 9.35 10.56 3.73
C ARG A 97 9.64 11.13 5.10
N GLN A 98 9.83 10.28 6.10
CA GLN A 98 10.13 10.75 7.46
C GLN A 98 11.41 11.58 7.48
N GLU A 99 12.43 11.20 6.73
CA GLU A 99 13.64 12.01 6.57
C GLU A 99 13.31 13.36 5.89
N ARG A 100 12.56 13.35 4.78
CA ARG A 100 12.23 14.55 4.00
C ARG A 100 11.43 15.61 4.77
N ILE A 101 10.68 15.20 5.80
CA ILE A 101 9.88 16.14 6.58
C ILE A 101 10.63 16.71 7.79
N ARG A 102 11.83 16.23 8.12
CA ARG A 102 12.65 16.79 9.22
C ARG A 102 13.03 18.24 8.93
N PRO A 103 13.37 19.05 9.95
CA PRO A 103 13.95 20.37 9.71
C PRO A 103 15.13 20.27 8.73
N ALA A 104 15.23 21.20 7.78
CA ALA A 104 16.22 21.11 6.69
C ALA A 104 17.66 20.92 7.20
N ALA A 105 18.02 21.56 8.32
CA ALA A 105 19.33 21.46 8.95
C ALA A 105 19.63 20.07 9.57
N GLU A 106 18.61 19.24 9.79
CA GLU A 106 18.73 17.89 10.36
C GLU A 106 18.64 16.78 9.31
N GLN A 107 18.37 17.12 8.05
CA GLN A 107 18.25 16.15 6.96
C GLN A 107 19.64 15.66 6.52
N SER A 108 19.76 14.36 6.30
CA SER A 108 20.96 13.72 5.76
C SER A 108 20.87 13.61 4.23
N ALA A 109 21.78 14.30 3.54
CA ALA A 109 21.94 14.20 2.10
C ALA A 109 22.27 12.76 1.65
N GLU A 110 23.07 12.03 2.43
CA GLU A 110 23.44 10.64 2.14
C GLU A 110 22.23 9.70 2.23
N ILE A 111 21.38 9.87 3.25
CA ILE A 111 20.14 9.09 3.39
C ILE A 111 19.19 9.38 2.23
N HIS A 112 19.05 10.65 1.83
CA HIS A 112 18.24 11.01 0.67
C HIS A 112 18.74 10.36 -0.62
N ALA A 113 20.05 10.44 -0.89
CA ALA A 113 20.64 9.80 -2.07
C ALA A 113 20.42 8.28 -2.06
N ALA A 114 20.62 7.62 -0.91
CA ALA A 114 20.43 6.18 -0.78
C ALA A 114 18.98 5.75 -1.04
N TYR A 115 17.98 6.45 -0.48
CA TYR A 115 16.59 6.12 -0.74
C TYR A 115 16.14 6.46 -2.16
N ALA A 116 16.65 7.53 -2.77
CA ALA A 116 16.36 7.84 -4.17
C ALA A 116 16.83 6.71 -5.11
N ILE A 117 18.05 6.18 -4.88
CA ILE A 117 18.58 5.03 -5.64
C ILE A 117 17.69 3.79 -5.45
N LYS A 118 17.34 3.46 -4.20
CA LYS A 118 16.49 2.30 -3.89
C LYS A 118 15.10 2.42 -4.53
N ALA A 119 14.48 3.58 -4.42
CA ALA A 119 13.15 3.84 -4.98
C ALA A 119 13.19 3.76 -6.52
N SER A 120 14.21 4.35 -7.17
CA SER A 120 14.39 4.22 -8.62
C SER A 120 14.54 2.76 -9.04
N ALA A 121 15.42 2.01 -8.39
CA ALA A 121 15.65 0.59 -8.70
C ALA A 121 14.38 -0.26 -8.53
N ALA A 122 13.59 0.00 -7.48
CA ALA A 122 12.33 -0.69 -7.26
C ALA A 122 11.29 -0.36 -8.36
N LEU A 123 11.18 0.91 -8.74
CA LEU A 123 10.29 1.35 -9.81
C LEU A 123 10.71 0.80 -11.18
N ASP A 124 12.02 0.75 -11.48
CA ASP A 124 12.53 0.16 -12.72
C ASP A 124 12.21 -1.34 -12.79
N ARG A 125 12.31 -2.04 -11.65
CA ARG A 125 11.87 -3.43 -11.57
C ARG A 125 10.37 -3.59 -11.81
N LEU A 126 9.55 -2.71 -11.23
CA LEU A 126 8.10 -2.72 -11.44
C LEU A 126 7.73 -2.42 -12.90
N ASP A 127 8.47 -1.56 -13.61
CA ASP A 127 8.24 -1.33 -15.05
C ASP A 127 8.48 -2.58 -15.90
N VAL A 128 9.50 -3.36 -15.56
CA VAL A 128 9.74 -4.67 -16.20
C VAL A 128 8.59 -5.63 -15.88
N ASP A 129 8.22 -5.74 -14.61
CA ASP A 129 7.18 -6.68 -14.17
C ASP A 129 5.79 -6.29 -14.74
N ALA A 130 5.49 -4.99 -14.87
CA ALA A 130 4.22 -4.46 -15.40
C ALA A 130 3.89 -4.91 -16.82
N ARG A 131 4.90 -5.31 -17.61
CA ARG A 131 4.70 -5.91 -18.95
C ARG A 131 3.95 -7.24 -18.89
N THR A 132 4.00 -7.93 -17.75
CA THR A 132 3.36 -9.22 -17.52
C THR A 132 2.03 -9.12 -16.75
N PHE A 133 1.65 -7.93 -16.29
CA PHE A 133 0.43 -7.69 -15.48
C PHE A 133 -0.87 -7.67 -16.30
N ALA A 134 -0.88 -8.20 -17.54
CA ALA A 134 -2.02 -8.05 -18.44
C ALA A 134 -3.30 -8.71 -17.87
N GLY A 135 -4.33 -7.88 -17.62
CA GLY A 135 -5.67 -8.31 -17.19
C GLY A 135 -5.79 -8.75 -15.72
N ALA A 136 -4.70 -8.70 -14.95
CA ALA A 136 -4.70 -9.15 -13.56
C ALA A 136 -4.98 -8.00 -12.58
N PHE A 137 -5.91 -8.23 -11.66
CA PHE A 137 -6.21 -7.34 -10.54
C PHE A 137 -6.22 -8.19 -9.26
N ASP A 138 -5.03 -8.59 -8.82
CA ASP A 138 -4.83 -9.43 -7.63
C ASP A 138 -4.31 -8.63 -6.42
N LEU A 139 -4.11 -9.29 -5.29
CA LEU A 139 -3.63 -8.63 -4.06
C LEU A 139 -2.25 -7.96 -4.23
N GLY A 140 -1.38 -8.51 -5.07
CA GLY A 140 -0.08 -7.91 -5.40
C GLY A 140 -0.21 -6.65 -6.26
N HIS A 141 -1.17 -6.63 -7.19
CA HIS A 141 -1.51 -5.44 -7.97
C HIS A 141 -2.12 -4.34 -7.10
N ILE A 142 -3.00 -4.72 -6.16
CA ILE A 142 -3.60 -3.80 -5.18
C ILE A 142 -2.50 -3.14 -4.32
N ALA A 143 -1.55 -3.93 -3.82
CA ALA A 143 -0.43 -3.42 -3.04
C ALA A 143 0.46 -2.48 -3.88
N THR A 144 0.80 -2.88 -5.12
CA THR A 144 1.62 -2.07 -6.03
C THR A 144 0.94 -0.73 -6.35
N GLY A 145 -0.35 -0.76 -6.71
CA GLY A 145 -1.09 0.46 -7.03
C GLY A 145 -1.26 1.38 -5.82
N SER A 146 -1.40 0.82 -4.63
CA SER A 146 -1.45 1.59 -3.38
C SER A 146 -0.10 2.27 -3.09
N ALA A 147 1.03 1.59 -3.32
CA ALA A 147 2.36 2.16 -3.13
C ALA A 147 2.65 3.30 -4.14
N LEU A 148 2.26 3.14 -5.41
CA LEU A 148 2.41 4.20 -6.42
C LEU A 148 1.50 5.40 -6.13
N ALA A 149 0.28 5.19 -5.66
CA ALA A 149 -0.60 6.27 -5.23
C ALA A 149 0.03 7.08 -4.07
N TYR A 150 0.76 6.41 -3.17
CA TYR A 150 1.47 7.08 -2.10
C TYR A 150 2.63 7.96 -2.61
N LEU A 151 3.36 7.49 -3.63
CA LEU A 151 4.39 8.28 -4.30
C LEU A 151 3.80 9.53 -4.96
N ASP A 152 2.67 9.40 -5.69
CA ASP A 152 1.98 10.57 -6.26
C ASP A 152 1.61 11.61 -5.19
N LEU A 153 1.16 11.13 -4.04
CA LEU A 153 0.70 11.98 -2.95
C LEU A 153 1.85 12.67 -2.19
N ARG A 154 3.00 12.01 -2.03
CA ARG A 154 4.07 12.44 -1.09
C ARG A 154 5.41 12.73 -1.74
N PHE A 155 5.59 12.33 -2.99
CA PHE A 155 6.80 12.50 -3.79
C PHE A 155 6.45 12.96 -5.22
N PRO A 156 5.63 14.02 -5.40
CA PRO A 156 5.26 14.48 -6.74
C PRO A 156 6.50 14.88 -7.56
N ASP A 157 7.55 15.38 -6.90
CA ASP A 157 8.83 15.76 -7.49
C ASP A 157 9.65 14.58 -8.04
N MET A 158 9.33 13.34 -7.67
CA MET A 158 10.03 12.17 -8.18
C MET A 158 9.67 11.85 -9.63
N GLU A 159 8.52 12.34 -10.11
CA GLU A 159 8.05 12.12 -11.49
C GLU A 159 8.19 10.64 -11.92
N TRP A 160 7.77 9.71 -11.04
CA TRP A 160 8.16 8.29 -11.13
C TRP A 160 7.76 7.62 -12.46
N ARG A 161 6.79 8.18 -13.19
CA ARG A 161 6.36 7.74 -14.52
C ARG A 161 7.41 7.98 -15.60
N HIS A 162 8.31 8.95 -15.44
CA HIS A 162 9.34 9.28 -16.42
C HIS A 162 10.27 8.09 -16.65
N GLY A 163 10.44 7.71 -17.92
CA GLY A 163 11.24 6.53 -18.31
C GLY A 163 10.59 5.17 -18.05
N ARG A 164 9.41 5.12 -17.41
CA ARG A 164 8.71 3.89 -16.98
C ARG A 164 7.35 3.74 -17.64
N ASN A 165 7.36 3.69 -18.96
CA ASN A 165 6.15 3.71 -19.79
C ASN A 165 5.22 2.51 -19.53
N GLY A 166 5.78 1.33 -19.23
CA GLY A 166 5.01 0.12 -18.95
C GLY A 166 4.26 0.25 -17.63
N LEU A 167 4.96 0.68 -16.58
CA LEU A 167 4.38 0.92 -15.26
C LEU A 167 3.34 2.03 -15.31
N ALA A 168 3.64 3.14 -15.98
CA ALA A 168 2.72 4.26 -16.13
C ALA A 168 1.43 3.86 -16.87
N ALA A 169 1.55 3.07 -17.95
CA ALA A 169 0.39 2.57 -18.67
C ALA A 169 -0.43 1.57 -17.84
N TRP A 170 0.22 0.70 -17.08
CA TRP A 170 -0.45 -0.21 -16.16
C TRP A 170 -1.19 0.57 -15.07
N TYR A 171 -0.55 1.56 -14.45
CA TYR A 171 -1.13 2.31 -13.33
C TYR A 171 -2.38 3.09 -13.75
N ARG A 172 -2.42 3.65 -14.96
CA ARG A 172 -3.65 4.28 -15.48
C ARG A 172 -4.84 3.32 -15.47
N ARG A 173 -4.63 2.06 -15.91
CA ARG A 173 -5.68 1.03 -15.89
C ARG A 173 -6.05 0.62 -14.46
N PHE A 174 -5.06 0.56 -13.56
CA PHE A 174 -5.31 0.30 -12.15
C PHE A 174 -6.21 1.38 -11.54
N GLU A 175 -5.92 2.66 -11.78
CA GLU A 175 -6.71 3.78 -11.27
C GLU A 175 -8.16 3.79 -11.81
N ASP A 176 -8.37 3.27 -13.01
CA ASP A 176 -9.70 3.14 -13.61
C ASP A 176 -10.53 2.01 -13.00
N HIS A 177 -9.90 1.07 -12.26
CA HIS A 177 -10.61 -0.03 -11.60
C HIS A 177 -11.60 0.51 -10.56
N PRO A 178 -12.86 0.03 -10.50
CA PRO A 178 -13.90 0.62 -9.65
C PRO A 178 -13.50 0.78 -8.18
N SER A 179 -12.89 -0.24 -7.59
CA SER A 179 -12.45 -0.23 -6.19
C SER A 179 -11.26 0.69 -5.95
N ALA A 180 -10.30 0.78 -6.86
CA ALA A 180 -9.18 1.70 -6.77
C ALA A 180 -9.66 3.15 -6.87
N ARG A 181 -10.50 3.47 -7.87
CA ARG A 181 -11.11 4.79 -8.06
C ARG A 181 -11.91 5.25 -6.85
N ALA A 182 -12.70 4.36 -6.25
CA ALA A 182 -13.49 4.64 -5.06
C ALA A 182 -12.66 4.94 -3.81
N THR A 183 -11.35 4.63 -3.84
CA THR A 183 -10.43 4.82 -2.71
C THR A 183 -9.25 5.72 -3.04
N ARG A 184 -9.36 6.52 -4.11
CA ARG A 184 -8.29 7.46 -4.50
C ARG A 184 -7.94 8.38 -3.33
N LEU A 185 -6.65 8.55 -3.08
CA LEU A 185 -6.16 9.44 -2.04
C LEU A 185 -6.46 10.89 -2.43
N THR A 186 -7.25 11.57 -1.62
CA THR A 186 -7.49 13.01 -1.72
C THR A 186 -6.64 13.76 -0.69
N LEU A 187 -6.16 14.94 -1.07
CA LEU A 187 -5.62 15.91 -0.12
C LEU A 187 -6.80 16.66 0.49
N ASP A 188 -7.52 16.01 1.41
CA ASP A 188 -8.50 16.67 2.28
C ASP A 188 -7.84 17.12 3.59
#